data_AF-A0A6H0RZ23-F1
#
_entry.id   AF-A0A6H0RZ23-F1
#
_cell.length_a   1.000
_cell.length_b   1.000
_cell.length_c   1.000
_cell.angle_alpha   90.00
_cell.angle_beta   90.00
_cell.angle_gamma   90.00
#
_symmetry.space_group_name_H-M   'P 1'
#
loop_
_entity.id
_entity.type
_entity.pdbx_description
1 polymer ?
#
loop_
_entity_poly.entity_id
_entity_poly.type
_entity_poly.pdbx_seq_one_letter_code
_entity_poly.pdbx_strand_id
1 'polypeptide(L)'
;MIEFAMILLLVGALVLIAMPWIRKRREAGGGAGMAPGTLLVTGVSPRPDEVGEQFVTISGVINGPTVNEHVVYQRMVVDVNQWPTIGQLIDVVYSPKNPDKWGFAPSAPPPPAPETYPTV
;
A
#
# COMPACT_ATOMS: atom_id res chain seq x y z
N MET A 1 -26.99 -33.44 -18.32
CA MET A 1 -27.65 -32.74 -17.19
C MET A 1 -26.89 -32.95 -15.88
N ILE A 2 -26.60 -34.19 -15.45
CA ILE A 2 -25.88 -34.46 -14.18
C ILE A 2 -24.42 -33.96 -14.22
N GLU A 3 -23.73 -34.07 -15.35
CA GLU A 3 -22.36 -33.58 -15.54
C GLU A 3 -22.21 -32.10 -15.14
N PHE A 4 -23.14 -31.24 -15.59
CA PHE A 4 -23.15 -29.82 -15.27
C PHE A 4 -23.38 -29.57 -13.77
N ALA A 5 -24.25 -30.34 -13.13
CA ALA A 5 -24.48 -30.26 -11.70
C ALA A 5 -23.23 -30.68 -10.90
N MET A 6 -22.52 -31.71 -11.36
CA MET A 6 -21.29 -32.18 -10.73
C MET A 6 -20.15 -31.15 -10.87
N ILE A 7 -20.02 -30.52 -12.03
CA ILE A 7 -19.05 -29.44 -12.25
C ILE A 7 -19.34 -28.25 -11.34
N LEU A 8 -20.60 -27.80 -11.26
CA LEU A 8 -20.98 -26.69 -10.37
C LEU A 8 -20.69 -27.01 -8.89
N LEU A 9 -20.94 -28.24 -8.46
CA LEU A 9 -20.64 -28.69 -7.10
C LEU A 9 -19.14 -28.66 -6.82
N LEU A 10 -18.32 -29.19 -7.73
CA LEU A 10 -16.86 -29.21 -7.59
C LEU A 10 -16.27 -27.79 -7.56
N VAL A 11 -16.73 -26.91 -8.47
CA VAL A 11 -16.29 -25.51 -8.49
C VAL A 11 -16.73 -24.79 -7.22
N GLY A 12 -17.96 -24.99 -6.76
CA GLY A 12 -18.46 -24.42 -5.50
C GLY A 12 -17.65 -24.87 -4.29
N ALA A 13 -17.35 -26.16 -4.18
CA ALA A 13 -16.52 -26.70 -3.12
C ALA A 13 -15.09 -26.12 -3.15
N LEU A 14 -14.50 -25.98 -4.35
CA LEU A 14 -13.19 -25.38 -4.52
C LEU A 14 -13.18 -23.90 -4.08
N VAL A 15 -14.22 -23.14 -4.44
CA VAL A 15 -14.38 -21.74 -4.02
C VAL A 15 -14.48 -21.65 -2.50
N LEU A 16 -15.28 -22.50 -1.84
CA LEU A 16 -15.42 -22.50 -0.38
C LEU A 16 -14.09 -22.77 0.35
N ILE A 17 -13.28 -23.69 -0.18
CA ILE A 17 -11.95 -23.99 0.37
C ILE A 17 -10.97 -22.82 0.13
N ALA A 18 -11.01 -22.20 -1.06
CA ALA A 18 -10.10 -21.11 -1.42
C ALA A 18 -10.47 -19.76 -0.76
N MET A 19 -11.74 -19.55 -0.42
CA MET A 19 -12.26 -18.28 0.11
C MET A 19 -11.52 -17.75 1.35
N PRO A 20 -11.21 -18.55 2.40
CA PRO A 20 -10.48 -18.05 3.56
C PRO A 20 -9.05 -17.59 3.23
N TRP A 21 -8.38 -18.22 2.26
CA TRP A 21 -7.04 -17.83 1.83
C TRP A 21 -7.06 -16.51 1.05
N ILE A 22 -8.07 -16.33 0.20
CA ILE A 22 -8.30 -15.09 -0.56
C ILE A 22 -8.62 -13.93 0.40
N ARG A 23 -9.44 -14.17 1.44
CA ARG A 23 -9.79 -13.16 2.45
C ARG A 23 -8.59 -12.75 3.31
N LYS A 24 -7.79 -13.71 3.79
CA LYS A 24 -6.55 -13.42 4.53
C LYS A 24 -5.53 -12.63 3.69
N ARG A 25 -5.48 -12.88 2.37
CA ARG A 25 -4.62 -12.10 1.47
C ARG A 25 -5.08 -10.65 1.30
N ARG A 26 -6.39 -10.40 1.32
CA ARG A 26 -6.95 -9.03 1.28
C ARG A 26 -6.67 -8.27 2.58
N GLU A 27 -6.77 -8.93 3.73
CA GLU A 27 -6.45 -8.32 5.03
C GLU A 27 -4.93 -8.04 5.16
N ALA A 28 -4.08 -8.94 4.66
CA ALA A 28 -2.63 -8.72 4.61
C ALA A 28 -2.17 -7.67 3.58
N GLY A 29 -3.07 -7.21 2.70
CA GLY A 29 -2.79 -6.24 1.63
C GLY A 29 -3.56 -4.93 1.75
N GLY A 30 -4.35 -4.71 2.81
CA GLY A 30 -5.23 -3.55 2.92
C GLY A 30 -5.55 -3.16 4.36
N GLY A 31 -4.75 -2.26 4.93
CA GLY A 31 -5.08 -1.35 6.02
C GLY A 31 -5.31 -1.91 7.44
N ALA A 32 -5.92 -3.09 7.58
CA ALA A 32 -6.26 -3.64 8.89
C ALA A 32 -5.04 -4.30 9.56
N GLY A 33 -4.31 -3.54 10.37
CA GLY A 33 -3.15 -4.02 11.14
C GLY A 33 -1.78 -3.61 10.61
N MET A 34 -1.72 -2.65 9.67
CA MET A 34 -0.48 -1.95 9.36
C MET A 34 -0.23 -0.87 10.43
N ALA A 35 1.01 -0.74 10.90
CA ALA A 35 1.42 0.34 11.78
C ALA A 35 1.81 1.58 10.95
N PRO A 36 1.55 2.80 11.44
CA PRO A 36 2.07 4.02 10.83
C PRO A 36 3.58 4.13 11.08
N GLY A 37 4.30 4.72 10.13
CA GLY A 37 5.72 5.03 10.26
C GLY A 37 6.15 6.11 9.28
N THR A 38 7.43 6.46 9.35
CA THR A 38 8.05 7.43 8.45
C THR A 38 9.24 6.77 7.76
N LEU A 39 9.30 6.89 6.44
CA LEU A 39 10.42 6.47 5.61
C LEU A 39 11.35 7.64 5.36
N LEU A 40 12.61 7.50 5.79
CA LEU A 40 13.71 8.35 5.32
C LEU A 40 14.26 7.77 4.02
N VAL A 41 14.13 8.50 2.92
CA VAL A 41 14.61 8.07 1.61
C VAL A 41 16.12 8.28 1.52
N THR A 42 16.88 7.21 1.25
CA THR A 42 18.35 7.24 1.08
C THR A 42 18.79 7.07 -0.36
N GLY A 43 17.93 6.52 -1.21
CA GLY A 43 18.21 6.32 -2.63
C GLY A 43 16.93 6.19 -3.43
N VAL A 44 16.95 6.72 -4.65
CA VAL A 44 15.84 6.68 -5.59
C VAL A 44 16.38 6.41 -6.97
N SER A 45 15.71 5.58 -7.77
CA SER A 45 16.02 5.42 -9.18
C SER A 45 15.88 6.75 -9.94
N PRO A 46 16.64 6.96 -11.02
CA PRO A 46 16.49 8.15 -11.87
C PRO A 46 15.05 8.36 -12.33
N ARG A 47 14.58 9.60 -12.30
CA ARG A 47 13.29 9.99 -12.85
C ARG A 47 13.32 9.83 -14.38
N PRO A 48 12.38 9.11 -15.00
CA PRO A 48 12.30 9.01 -16.46
C PRO A 48 11.79 10.32 -17.08
N ASP A 49 12.14 10.55 -18.34
CA ASP A 49 11.61 11.65 -19.16
C ASP A 49 10.31 11.21 -19.87
N GLU A 50 9.37 10.72 -19.07
CA GLU A 50 8.07 10.21 -19.52
C GLU A 50 6.96 10.82 -18.64
N VAL A 51 5.71 10.67 -19.05
CA VAL A 51 4.55 11.18 -18.30
C VAL A 51 3.79 10.07 -17.58
N GLY A 52 3.02 10.45 -16.56
CA GLY A 52 2.11 9.58 -15.83
C GLY A 52 2.80 8.65 -14.81
N GLU A 53 2.26 7.45 -14.67
CA GLU A 53 2.71 6.45 -13.71
C GLU A 53 3.95 5.69 -14.21
N GLN A 54 5.02 5.70 -13.40
CA GLN A 54 6.28 5.04 -13.73
C GLN A 54 6.84 4.24 -12.56
N PHE A 55 7.72 3.28 -12.86
CA PHE A 55 8.37 2.47 -11.83
C PHE A 55 9.51 3.23 -11.17
N VAL A 56 9.38 3.43 -9.85
CA VAL A 56 10.46 3.94 -9.00
C VAL A 56 10.99 2.82 -8.12
N THR A 57 12.31 2.78 -7.96
CA THR A 57 12.98 1.98 -6.93
C THR A 57 13.44 2.91 -5.81
N ILE A 58 13.02 2.63 -4.58
CA ILE A 58 13.31 3.43 -3.40
C ILE A 58 14.10 2.57 -2.42
N SER A 59 15.20 3.12 -1.90
CA SER A 59 15.88 2.63 -0.71
C SER A 59 15.75 3.65 0.42
N GLY A 60 15.67 3.17 1.65
CA GLY A 60 15.52 4.04 2.80
C GLY A 60 15.47 3.30 4.11
N VAL A 61 15.12 4.03 5.16
CA VAL A 61 15.01 3.52 6.53
C VAL A 61 13.63 3.88 7.09
N ILE A 62 12.88 2.88 7.52
CA ILE A 62 11.58 3.05 8.18
C ILE A 62 11.78 3.15 9.69
N ASN A 63 11.15 4.16 10.28
CA ASN A 63 10.99 4.33 11.71
C ASN A 63 9.51 4.32 12.08
N GLY A 64 9.15 3.61 13.15
CA GLY A 64 7.78 3.55 13.62
C GLY A 64 7.64 2.98 15.03
N PRO A 65 6.42 2.91 15.58
CA PRO A 65 6.19 2.49 16.96
C PRO A 65 6.69 1.08 17.29
N THR A 66 6.81 0.21 16.29
CA THR A 66 7.21 -1.20 16.45
C THR A 66 8.53 -1.52 15.75
N VAL A 67 9.20 -0.53 15.16
CA VAL A 67 10.42 -0.74 14.38
C VAL A 67 11.37 0.44 14.54
N ASN A 68 12.62 0.16 14.89
CA ASN A 68 13.67 1.16 15.04
C ASN A 68 14.67 0.97 13.89
N GLU A 69 14.67 1.91 12.95
CA GLU A 69 15.60 2.00 11.83
C GLU A 69 15.67 0.76 10.91
N HIS A 70 14.54 0.31 10.37
CA HIS A 70 14.54 -0.83 9.44
C HIS A 70 14.81 -0.41 8.00
N VAL A 71 15.92 -0.92 7.43
CA VAL A 71 16.33 -0.64 6.05
C VAL A 71 15.40 -1.34 5.08
N VAL A 72 14.89 -0.61 4.09
CA VAL A 72 14.00 -1.13 3.05
C VAL A 72 14.51 -0.84 1.66
N TYR A 73 14.08 -1.70 0.74
CA TYR A 73 14.26 -1.55 -0.70
C TYR A 73 13.00 -2.03 -1.41
N GLN A 74 12.32 -1.15 -2.14
CA GLN A 74 11.07 -1.49 -2.83
C GLN A 74 11.00 -0.83 -4.20
N ARG A 75 10.47 -1.58 -5.18
CA ARG A 75 10.05 -1.03 -6.47
C ARG A 75 8.53 -0.90 -6.48
N MET A 76 8.04 0.28 -6.85
CA MET A 76 6.60 0.61 -6.89
C MET A 76 6.27 1.56 -8.03
N VAL A 77 4.98 1.79 -8.24
CA VAL A 77 4.47 2.70 -9.28
C VAL A 77 4.15 4.04 -8.62
N VAL A 78 4.68 5.12 -9.18
CA VAL A 78 4.48 6.50 -8.71
C VAL A 78 4.29 7.42 -9.91
N ASP A 79 3.45 8.44 -9.76
CA ASP A 79 3.32 9.50 -10.76
C ASP A 79 4.63 10.30 -10.86
N VAL A 80 5.09 10.54 -12.08
CA VAL A 80 6.35 11.26 -12.35
C VAL A 80 6.38 12.67 -11.73
N ASN A 81 5.23 13.31 -11.52
CA ASN A 81 5.13 14.62 -10.85
C ASN A 81 5.25 14.52 -9.32
N GLN A 82 5.24 13.32 -8.75
CA GLN A 82 5.39 13.02 -7.33
C GLN A 82 6.65 12.15 -7.07
N TRP A 83 7.66 12.26 -7.94
CA TRP A 83 8.88 11.47 -7.82
C TRP A 83 9.59 11.73 -6.50
N PRO A 84 9.90 10.69 -5.69
CA PRO A 84 10.60 10.85 -4.43
C PRO A 84 12.00 11.45 -4.60
N THR A 85 12.48 12.12 -3.55
CA THR A 85 13.83 12.68 -3.48
C THR A 85 14.63 12.10 -2.32
N ILE A 86 15.95 12.05 -2.45
CA ILE A 86 16.84 11.60 -1.37
C ILE A 86 16.77 12.62 -0.22
N GLY A 87 16.68 12.12 1.02
CA GLY A 87 16.51 12.90 2.24
C GLY A 87 15.05 13.22 2.57
N GLN A 88 14.10 12.89 1.69
CA GLN A 88 12.68 13.08 1.94
C GLN A 88 12.19 12.15 3.07
N LEU A 89 11.35 12.70 3.95
CA LEU A 89 10.57 11.93 4.90
C LEU A 89 9.17 11.71 4.31
N ILE A 90 8.76 10.45 4.18
CA ILE A 90 7.47 10.06 3.60
C ILE A 90 6.70 9.24 4.62
N ASP A 91 5.44 9.60 4.85
CA ASP A 91 4.55 8.81 5.69
C ASP A 91 4.22 7.47 5.02
N VAL A 92 4.42 6.40 5.77
CA VAL A 92 4.24 5.02 5.31
C VAL A 92 3.39 4.23 6.30
N VAL A 93 2.83 3.15 5.79
CA VAL A 93 2.22 2.10 6.60
C VAL A 93 2.99 0.81 6.35
N TYR A 94 3.30 0.07 7.41
CA TYR A 94 4.10 -1.16 7.33
C TYR A 94 3.51 -2.27 8.19
N SER A 95 3.81 -3.52 7.86
CA SER A 95 3.37 -4.66 8.68
C SER A 95 4.27 -4.81 9.91
N PRO A 96 3.74 -4.78 11.16
CA PRO A 96 4.55 -4.97 12.36
C PRO A 96 5.28 -6.32 12.41
N LYS A 97 4.76 -7.34 11.71
CA LYS A 97 5.36 -8.69 11.65
C LYS A 97 6.43 -8.82 10.56
N ASN A 98 6.37 -7.98 9.54
CA ASN A 98 7.31 -7.99 8.42
C ASN A 98 7.40 -6.57 7.82
N PRO A 99 8.32 -5.72 8.31
CA PRO A 99 8.45 -4.33 7.86
C PRO A 99 8.83 -4.16 6.38
N ASP A 100 9.31 -5.21 5.70
CA ASP A 100 9.52 -5.18 4.24
C ASP A 100 8.21 -5.10 3.46
N LYS A 101 7.07 -5.40 4.10
CA LYS A 101 5.74 -5.17 3.55
C LYS A 101 5.25 -3.80 3.99
N TRP A 102 5.47 -2.81 3.15
CA TRP A 102 5.07 -1.43 3.39
C TRP A 102 4.56 -0.75 2.12
N GLY A 103 3.92 0.41 2.31
CA GLY A 103 3.50 1.30 1.23
C GLY A 103 3.30 2.71 1.76
N PHE A 104 3.04 3.66 0.86
CA PHE A 104 2.72 5.02 1.27
C PHE A 104 1.42 5.06 2.06
N ALA A 105 1.40 5.91 3.08
CA ALA A 105 0.18 6.20 3.80
C ALA A 105 -0.84 6.83 2.83
N PRO A 106 -2.14 6.51 2.94
CA PRO A 106 -3.17 7.21 2.19
C PRO A 106 -3.09 8.71 2.48
N SER A 107 -3.13 9.55 1.44
CA SER A 107 -3.25 11.00 1.62
C SER A 107 -4.46 11.29 2.52
N ALA A 108 -4.25 12.05 3.59
CA ALA A 108 -5.34 12.45 4.46
C ALA A 108 -6.48 13.07 3.61
N PRO A 109 -7.76 12.74 3.86
CA PRO A 109 -8.86 13.37 3.13
C PRO A 109 -8.74 14.89 3.27
N PRO A 110 -9.06 15.65 2.21
CA PRO A 110 -9.00 17.11 2.27
C PRO A 110 -9.84 17.61 3.47
N PRO A 111 -9.40 18.67 4.17
CA PRO A 111 -10.17 19.25 5.25
C PRO A 111 -11.60 19.53 4.76
N PRO A 112 -12.64 19.30 5.59
CA PRO A 112 -14.00 19.69 5.22
C PRO A 112 -13.99 21.17 4.82
N ALA A 113 -14.64 21.48 3.69
CA ALA A 113 -14.74 22.85 3.20
C ALA A 113 -15.26 23.75 4.34
N PRO A 114 -14.73 24.97 4.51
CA PRO A 114 -15.18 25.87 5.56
C PRO A 114 -16.69 26.05 5.45
N GLU A 115 -17.41 25.76 6.53
CA GLU A 115 -18.86 25.94 6.59
C GLU A 115 -19.18 27.40 6.29
N THR A 116 -19.82 27.66 5.14
CA THR A 116 -20.35 28.97 4.81
C THR A 116 -21.52 29.24 5.76
N TYR A 117 -21.25 29.90 6.89
CA TYR A 117 -22.31 30.40 7.76
C TYR A 117 -23.17 31.38 6.95
N PRO A 118 -24.48 31.16 6.78
CA PRO A 118 -25.34 32.14 6.14
C PRO A 118 -25.40 33.38 7.04
N THR A 119 -24.90 34.51 6.53
CA THR A 119 -25.14 35.83 7.09
C THR A 119 -26.63 36.14 7.01
N VAL A 120 -27.25 36.38 8.17
CA VAL A 120 -28.63 36.85 8.35
C VAL A 120 -28.75 38.32 7.96
#